data_AF-A0A9X9NSK4-F1
#
_entry.id   AF-A0A9X9NSK4-F1
#
_cell.length_a   1.000
_cell.length_b   1.000
_cell.length_c   1.000
_cell.angle_alpha   90.00
_cell.angle_beta   90.00
_cell.angle_gamma   90.00
#
_symmetry.space_group_name_H-M   'P 1'
#
loop_
_entity.id
_entity.type
_entity.pdbx_description
1 polymer ?
#
loop_
_entity_poly.entity_id
_entity_poly.type
_entity_poly.pdbx_seq_one_letter_code
_entity_poly.pdbx_strand_id
1 'polypeptide(L)'
;MTRDRLAISDLERRLANVVRYGTITAVDPAAARAKVTFGGETQSGWLPFATTRAGGARVWSPPVAGEQVVVFSPMGETGSGVIMGSVPSNAFPPPSSDGATYRIDMPGGVSISVAGGAISITAPGNITINGDVVADGISLKYHVHRGVISGGSNTGTPVG
;
A
#
# COMPACT_ATOMS: atom_id res chain seq x y z
N MET A 1 -38.86 32.97 -3.81
CA MET A 1 -38.61 32.20 -2.57
C MET A 1 -38.39 30.70 -2.79
N THR A 2 -38.94 30.05 -3.83
CA THR A 2 -38.80 28.59 -4.04
C THR A 2 -37.54 28.17 -4.83
N ARG A 3 -37.05 28.99 -5.77
CA ARG A 3 -35.83 28.69 -6.56
C ARG A 3 -34.55 28.75 -5.73
N ASP A 4 -34.44 29.72 -4.83
CA ASP A 4 -33.23 29.89 -4.00
C ASP A 4 -33.05 28.75 -3.00
N ARG A 5 -34.15 28.23 -2.42
CA ARG A 5 -34.10 27.06 -1.52
C ARG A 5 -33.69 25.78 -2.26
N LEU A 6 -34.18 25.58 -3.48
CA LEU A 6 -33.78 24.43 -4.31
C LEU A 6 -32.29 24.51 -4.68
N ALA A 7 -31.80 25.68 -5.09
CA ALA A 7 -30.39 25.88 -5.40
C ALA A 7 -29.47 25.64 -4.19
N ILE A 8 -29.86 26.13 -3.01
CA ILE A 8 -29.10 25.89 -1.76
C ILE A 8 -29.08 24.40 -1.43
N SER A 9 -30.23 23.71 -1.52
CA SER A 9 -30.30 22.27 -1.23
C SER A 9 -29.46 21.41 -2.20
N ASP A 10 -29.40 21.74 -3.49
CA ASP A 10 -28.54 21.03 -4.44
C ASP A 10 -27.06 21.32 -4.16
N LEU A 11 -26.71 22.55 -3.80
CA LEU A 11 -25.36 22.91 -3.43
C LEU A 11 -24.90 22.17 -2.17
N GLU A 12 -25.73 22.12 -1.13
CA GLU A 12 -25.48 21.35 0.09
C GLU A 12 -25.28 19.86 -0.21
N ARG A 13 -26.14 19.28 -1.06
CA ARG A 13 -26.01 17.88 -1.49
C ARG A 13 -24.72 17.64 -2.26
N ARG A 14 -24.32 18.52 -3.17
CA ARG A 14 -23.06 18.40 -3.92
C ARG A 14 -21.87 18.54 -3.00
N LEU A 15 -21.88 19.53 -2.12
CA LEU A 15 -20.82 19.79 -1.14
C LEU A 15 -20.61 18.57 -0.23
N ALA A 16 -21.68 17.98 0.28
CA ALA A 16 -21.65 16.76 1.08
C ALA A 16 -21.08 15.54 0.31
N ASN A 17 -21.11 15.57 -1.02
CA ASN A 17 -20.58 14.50 -1.86
C ASN A 17 -19.13 14.71 -2.32
N VAL A 18 -18.55 15.90 -2.14
CA VAL A 18 -17.20 16.21 -2.64
C VAL A 18 -16.14 15.31 -2.01
N VAL A 19 -16.22 15.07 -0.69
CA VAL A 19 -15.30 14.19 0.04
C VAL A 19 -16.10 13.25 0.90
N ARG A 20 -15.95 11.94 0.69
CA ARG A 20 -16.69 10.92 1.44
C ARG A 20 -15.75 9.80 1.87
N TYR A 21 -16.00 9.24 3.05
CA TYR A 21 -15.47 7.93 3.38
C TYR A 21 -16.27 6.86 2.65
N GLY A 22 -15.59 5.83 2.14
CA GLY A 22 -16.19 4.65 1.57
C GLY A 22 -15.47 3.38 1.98
N THR A 23 -16.09 2.24 1.71
CA THR A 23 -15.51 0.91 1.91
C THR A 23 -15.41 0.21 0.57
N ILE A 24 -14.24 -0.34 0.25
CA ILE A 24 -14.01 -1.07 -1.00
C ILE A 24 -14.85 -2.36 -1.00
N THR A 25 -15.50 -2.62 -2.13
CA THR A 25 -16.42 -3.77 -2.29
C THR A 25 -15.96 -4.72 -3.40
N ALA A 26 -15.26 -4.20 -4.41
CA ALA A 26 -14.65 -4.98 -5.48
C ALA A 26 -13.46 -4.21 -6.05
N VAL A 27 -12.46 -4.94 -6.55
CA VAL A 27 -11.24 -4.37 -7.11
C VAL A 27 -10.95 -5.06 -8.44
N ASP A 28 -10.64 -4.26 -9.46
CA ASP A 28 -10.08 -4.70 -10.73
C ASP A 28 -8.64 -4.15 -10.81
N PRO A 29 -7.64 -4.96 -10.41
CA PRO A 29 -6.24 -4.54 -10.44
C PRO A 29 -5.74 -4.31 -11.87
N ALA A 30 -6.27 -5.02 -12.88
CA ALA A 30 -5.80 -4.85 -14.26
C ALA A 30 -6.21 -3.48 -14.84
N ALA A 31 -7.39 -2.99 -14.44
CA ALA A 31 -7.89 -1.68 -14.84
C ALA A 31 -7.51 -0.53 -13.89
N ALA A 32 -6.80 -0.81 -12.79
CA ALA A 32 -6.53 0.14 -11.70
C ALA A 32 -7.80 0.82 -11.16
N ARG A 33 -8.88 0.03 -11.00
CA ARG A 33 -10.19 0.51 -10.55
C ARG A 33 -10.74 -0.30 -9.40
N ALA A 34 -11.60 0.33 -8.61
CA ALA A 34 -12.34 -0.33 -7.55
C ALA A 34 -13.75 0.24 -7.43
N LYS A 35 -14.64 -0.53 -6.79
CA LYS A 35 -15.97 -0.08 -6.39
C LYS A 35 -16.00 0.18 -4.89
N VAL A 36 -16.73 1.21 -4.48
CA VAL A 36 -16.92 1.57 -3.07
C VAL A 36 -18.40 1.57 -2.71
N THR A 37 -18.72 1.24 -1.46
CA THR A 37 -20.00 1.62 -0.82
C THR A 37 -19.76 2.80 0.11
N PHE A 38 -20.75 3.65 0.29
CA PHE A 38 -20.70 4.80 1.19
C PHE A 38 -21.60 4.64 2.43
N GLY A 39 -21.68 3.43 2.98
CA GLY A 39 -22.41 3.14 4.23
C GLY A 39 -23.87 2.69 4.06
N GLY A 40 -24.24 2.10 2.91
CA GLY A 40 -25.58 1.59 2.65
C GLY A 40 -25.65 0.70 1.40
N GLU A 41 -26.85 0.57 0.80
CA GLU A 41 -27.09 -0.28 -0.38
C GLU A 41 -26.50 0.28 -1.69
N THR A 42 -26.22 1.59 -1.75
CA THR A 42 -25.72 2.22 -2.97
C THR A 42 -24.22 2.03 -3.13
N GLN A 43 -23.84 1.30 -4.18
CA GLN A 43 -22.46 1.09 -4.62
C GLN A 43 -22.10 2.09 -5.74
N SER A 44 -20.84 2.51 -5.79
CA SER A 44 -20.31 3.31 -6.90
C SER A 44 -20.19 2.49 -8.19
N GLY A 45 -19.99 3.20 -9.31
CA GLY A 45 -19.35 2.61 -10.49
C GLY A 45 -17.88 2.25 -10.24
N TRP A 46 -17.17 1.85 -11.30
CA TRP A 46 -15.74 1.58 -11.24
C TRP A 46 -14.94 2.88 -11.20
N LEU A 47 -14.45 3.26 -10.02
CA LEU A 47 -13.66 4.46 -9.81
C LEU A 47 -12.16 4.12 -9.90
N PRO A 48 -11.32 4.99 -10.49
CA PRO A 48 -9.88 4.84 -10.37
C PRO A 48 -9.45 4.98 -8.91
N PHE A 49 -8.44 4.22 -8.50
CA PHE A 49 -7.74 4.46 -7.24
C PHE A 49 -6.39 5.13 -7.48
N ALA A 50 -6.07 6.11 -6.63
CA ALA A 50 -4.81 6.80 -6.69
C ALA A 50 -3.67 5.91 -6.17
N THR A 51 -2.51 6.08 -6.78
CA THR A 51 -1.23 5.54 -6.31
C THR A 51 -0.36 6.68 -5.80
N THR A 52 0.56 6.39 -4.89
CA THR A 52 1.56 7.35 -4.41
C THR A 52 2.32 8.02 -5.56
N ARG A 53 2.64 7.29 -6.63
CA ARG A 53 3.32 7.81 -7.83
C ARG A 53 2.85 7.08 -9.09
N ALA A 54 2.53 7.84 -10.14
CA ALA A 54 2.05 7.33 -11.44
C ALA A 54 2.92 7.78 -12.64
N GLY A 55 4.09 8.36 -12.39
CA GLY A 55 4.96 8.95 -13.43
C GLY A 55 6.19 8.09 -13.74
N GLY A 56 7.37 8.70 -13.75
CA GLY A 56 8.65 7.99 -13.90
C GLY A 56 8.90 6.99 -12.76
N ALA A 57 8.60 7.38 -11.53
CA ALA A 57 8.40 6.43 -10.43
C ALA A 57 6.95 5.94 -10.44
N ARG A 58 6.76 4.64 -10.27
CA ARG A 58 5.45 3.98 -10.23
C ARG A 58 5.35 3.13 -8.99
N VAL A 59 4.27 3.31 -8.22
CA VAL A 59 3.96 2.46 -7.06
C VAL A 59 2.73 1.65 -7.39
N TRP A 60 2.79 0.35 -7.14
CA TRP A 60 1.64 -0.54 -7.30
C TRP A 60 1.25 -1.12 -5.95
N SER A 61 0.11 -0.71 -5.44
CA SER A 61 -0.47 -1.13 -4.17
C SER A 61 -1.98 -0.98 -4.26
N PRO A 62 -2.68 -1.89 -4.97
CA PRO A 62 -4.12 -1.80 -5.11
C PRO A 62 -4.79 -1.97 -3.72
N PRO A 63 -5.93 -1.31 -3.49
CA PRO A 63 -6.71 -1.56 -2.28
C PRO A 63 -7.30 -2.97 -2.29
N VAL A 64 -7.85 -3.41 -1.17
CA VAL A 64 -8.55 -4.70 -1.02
C VAL A 64 -9.99 -4.52 -0.58
N ALA A 65 -10.83 -5.54 -0.80
CA ALA A 65 -12.22 -5.52 -0.32
C ALA A 65 -12.27 -5.37 1.22
N GLY A 66 -13.21 -4.56 1.71
CA GLY A 66 -13.37 -4.20 3.11
C GLY A 66 -12.53 -3.02 3.57
N GLU A 67 -11.56 -2.57 2.78
CA GLU A 67 -10.68 -1.45 3.13
C GLU A 67 -11.45 -0.12 3.15
N GLN A 68 -11.23 0.69 4.19
CA GLN A 68 -11.82 2.02 4.29
C GLN A 68 -10.94 3.03 3.54
N VAL A 69 -11.58 3.88 2.73
CA VAL A 69 -10.91 4.83 1.84
C VAL A 69 -11.60 6.18 1.88
N VAL A 70 -10.92 7.21 1.39
CA VAL A 70 -11.53 8.51 1.07
C VAL A 70 -11.77 8.59 -0.42
N VAL A 71 -12.91 9.13 -0.83
CA VAL A 71 -13.26 9.35 -2.24
C VAL A 71 -13.48 10.83 -2.46
N PHE A 72 -12.75 11.38 -3.42
CA PHE A 72 -12.97 12.74 -3.91
C PHE A 72 -13.85 12.69 -5.15
N SER A 73 -14.98 13.37 -5.10
CA SER A 73 -15.96 13.44 -6.19
C SER A 73 -15.99 14.87 -6.74
N PRO A 74 -15.26 15.16 -7.83
CA PRO A 74 -15.30 16.48 -8.46
C PRO A 74 -16.74 16.92 -8.72
N MET A 75 -17.08 18.17 -8.39
CA MET A 75 -18.43 18.73 -8.52
C MET A 75 -19.53 18.01 -7.72
N GLY A 76 -19.15 17.15 -6.76
CA GLY A 76 -20.07 16.33 -5.97
C GLY A 76 -20.68 15.16 -6.74
N GLU A 77 -20.11 14.78 -7.89
CA GLU A 77 -20.58 13.66 -8.71
C GLU A 77 -19.83 12.37 -8.35
N THR A 78 -20.47 11.53 -7.53
CA THR A 78 -19.85 10.31 -7.00
C THR A 78 -19.55 9.27 -8.08
N GLY A 79 -20.25 9.30 -9.22
CA GLY A 79 -19.95 8.45 -10.37
C GLY A 79 -18.62 8.77 -11.05
N SER A 80 -18.08 9.98 -10.84
CA SER A 80 -16.80 10.45 -11.39
C SER A 80 -15.71 10.56 -10.31
N GLY A 81 -15.91 9.91 -9.17
CA GLY A 81 -14.99 9.99 -8.05
C GLY A 81 -13.62 9.36 -8.31
N VAL A 82 -12.64 9.74 -7.49
CA VAL A 82 -11.32 9.13 -7.41
C VAL A 82 -11.10 8.65 -5.97
N ILE A 83 -10.75 7.39 -5.82
CA ILE A 83 -10.40 6.81 -4.53
C ILE A 83 -9.00 7.30 -4.17
N MET A 84 -8.88 8.00 -3.05
CA MET A 84 -7.65 8.65 -2.59
C MET A 84 -7.22 8.08 -1.26
N GLY A 85 -6.24 7.17 -1.34
CA GLY A 85 -5.60 6.56 -0.18
C GLY A 85 -6.53 5.69 0.66
N SER A 86 -5.98 5.29 1.80
CA SER A 86 -6.58 4.31 2.71
C SER A 86 -6.57 4.86 4.13
N VAL A 87 -7.60 4.52 4.88
CA VAL A 87 -7.80 4.98 6.26
C VAL A 87 -7.82 3.75 7.17
N PRO A 88 -6.96 3.69 8.20
CA PRO A 88 -7.00 2.60 9.16
C PRO A 88 -8.41 2.46 9.77
N SER A 89 -8.85 1.22 9.94
CA SER A 89 -10.18 0.89 10.44
C SER A 89 -10.13 -0.34 11.34
N ASN A 90 -11.27 -0.72 11.94
CA ASN A 90 -11.33 -1.96 12.73
C ASN A 90 -11.06 -3.21 11.88
N ALA A 91 -11.41 -3.19 10.59
CA ALA A 91 -11.14 -4.31 9.68
C ALA A 91 -9.65 -4.37 9.27
N PHE A 92 -8.99 -3.21 9.19
CA PHE A 92 -7.59 -3.06 8.80
C PHE A 92 -6.91 -2.05 9.75
N PRO A 93 -6.50 -2.51 10.95
CA PRO A 93 -5.88 -1.64 11.95
C PRO A 93 -4.49 -1.17 11.50
N PRO A 94 -3.95 -0.09 12.09
CA PRO A 94 -2.59 0.36 11.80
C PRO A 94 -1.57 -0.74 12.16
N PRO A 95 -0.49 -0.92 11.38
CA PRO A 95 0.50 -1.97 11.60
C PRO A 95 1.45 -1.71 12.78
N SER A 96 1.41 -0.52 13.37
CA SER A 96 2.25 -0.10 14.49
C SER A 96 1.53 0.94 15.34
N SER A 97 1.80 0.93 16.64
CA SER A 97 1.47 2.02 17.57
C SER A 97 2.68 2.92 17.89
N ASP A 98 3.87 2.56 17.42
CA ASP A 98 5.09 3.36 17.58
C ASP A 98 5.16 4.46 16.52
N GLY A 99 5.12 5.72 16.96
CA GLY A 99 5.19 6.91 16.11
C GLY A 99 6.58 7.20 15.53
N ALA A 100 7.63 6.53 16.00
CA ALA A 100 8.99 6.67 15.47
C ALA A 100 9.31 5.70 14.33
N THR A 101 8.44 4.72 14.08
CA THR A 101 8.67 3.66 13.09
C THR A 101 7.96 3.98 11.77
N TYR A 102 8.71 3.97 10.68
CA TYR A 102 8.11 3.83 9.34
C TYR A 102 8.00 2.33 9.02
N ARG A 103 6.79 1.85 8.70
CA ARG A 103 6.54 0.42 8.49
C ARG A 103 5.58 0.16 7.34
N ILE A 104 5.89 -0.88 6.57
CA ILE A 104 5.07 -1.41 5.49
C ILE A 104 4.84 -2.90 5.79
N ASP A 105 3.56 -3.29 5.91
CA ASP A 105 3.15 -4.67 6.11
C ASP A 105 2.43 -5.19 4.87
N MET A 106 2.73 -6.43 4.51
CA MET A 106 2.24 -7.11 3.33
C MET A 106 1.64 -8.47 3.73
N PRO A 107 0.65 -8.99 2.98
CA PRO A 107 0.11 -10.32 3.21
C PRO A 107 1.21 -11.41 3.26
N GLY A 108 0.98 -12.44 4.08
CA GLY A 108 1.97 -13.51 4.27
C GLY A 108 3.08 -13.19 5.29
N GLY A 109 2.90 -12.14 6.10
CA GLY A 109 3.83 -11.79 7.18
C GLY A 109 5.10 -11.07 6.71
N VAL A 110 5.12 -10.58 5.47
CA VAL A 110 6.23 -9.79 4.94
C VAL A 110 6.14 -8.37 5.47
N SER A 111 7.26 -7.82 5.94
CA SER A 111 7.31 -6.42 6.41
C SER A 111 8.67 -5.77 6.18
N ILE A 112 8.66 -4.45 6.05
CA ILE A 112 9.83 -3.59 6.09
C ILE A 112 9.58 -2.52 7.14
N SER A 113 10.51 -2.36 8.09
CA SER A 113 10.45 -1.28 9.06
C SER A 113 11.78 -0.51 9.15
N VAL A 114 11.67 0.79 9.42
CA VAL A 114 12.81 1.69 9.64
C VAL A 114 12.60 2.41 10.97
N ALA A 115 13.49 2.16 11.93
CA ALA A 115 13.43 2.73 13.27
C ALA A 115 14.80 2.65 13.95
N GLY A 116 15.14 3.61 14.81
CA GLY A 116 16.34 3.53 15.66
C GLY A 116 17.67 3.36 14.92
N GLY A 117 17.77 3.83 13.67
CA GLY A 117 18.97 3.66 12.83
C GLY A 117 19.09 2.30 12.14
N ALA A 118 18.08 1.44 12.25
CA ALA A 118 18.05 0.12 11.61
C ALA A 118 16.95 0.04 10.54
N ILE A 119 17.18 -0.80 9.54
CA ILE A 119 16.17 -1.30 8.60
C ILE A 119 16.00 -2.79 8.88
N SER A 120 14.77 -3.20 9.18
CA SER A 120 14.41 -4.60 9.38
C SER A 120 13.55 -5.09 8.24
N ILE A 121 13.92 -6.22 7.64
CA ILE A 121 13.17 -6.88 6.57
C ILE A 121 12.75 -8.26 7.10
N THR A 122 11.44 -8.50 7.19
CA THR A 122 10.89 -9.82 7.51
C THR A 122 10.31 -10.42 6.25
N ALA A 123 10.76 -11.63 5.90
CA ALA A 123 10.20 -12.42 4.81
C ALA A 123 10.15 -13.88 5.26
N PRO A 124 8.96 -14.45 5.59
CA PRO A 124 8.85 -15.85 5.98
C PRO A 124 9.27 -16.85 4.89
N GLY A 125 9.33 -16.40 3.63
CA GLY A 125 9.94 -17.13 2.51
C GLY A 125 11.39 -16.72 2.27
N ASN A 126 11.75 -16.57 1.00
CA ASN A 126 13.11 -16.20 0.59
C ASN A 126 13.21 -14.70 0.24
N ILE A 127 14.41 -14.15 0.41
CA ILE A 127 14.82 -12.86 -0.17
C ILE A 127 15.76 -13.17 -1.34
N THR A 128 15.40 -12.74 -2.55
CA THR A 128 16.21 -12.93 -3.76
C THR A 128 16.93 -11.64 -4.14
N ILE A 129 18.26 -11.68 -4.25
CA ILE A 129 19.10 -10.53 -4.63
C ILE A 129 19.91 -10.92 -5.87
N ASN A 130 19.66 -10.24 -7.00
CA ASN A 130 20.38 -10.50 -8.26
C ASN A 130 21.80 -9.89 -8.28
N GLY A 131 22.03 -8.89 -7.43
CA GLY A 131 23.30 -8.21 -7.23
C GLY A 131 24.24 -8.96 -6.27
N ASP A 132 25.35 -8.31 -5.93
CA ASP A 132 26.17 -8.72 -4.78
C ASP A 132 25.54 -8.20 -3.47
N VAL A 133 25.74 -8.93 -2.39
CA VAL A 133 25.39 -8.48 -1.04
C VAL A 133 26.69 -8.05 -0.38
N VAL A 134 26.80 -6.76 -0.07
CA VAL A 134 28.00 -6.19 0.57
C VAL A 134 27.66 -5.81 2.00
N ALA A 135 28.35 -6.41 2.96
CA ALA A 135 28.20 -6.12 4.39
C ALA A 135 29.53 -5.58 4.93
N ASP A 136 29.51 -4.34 5.45
CA ASP A 136 30.72 -3.66 5.94
C ASP A 136 31.89 -3.68 4.93
N GLY A 137 31.58 -3.45 3.66
CA GLY A 137 32.54 -3.49 2.55
C GLY A 137 32.94 -4.91 2.08
N ILE A 138 32.45 -5.97 2.71
CA ILE A 138 32.74 -7.36 2.35
C ILE A 138 31.68 -7.92 1.41
N SER A 139 32.12 -8.36 0.23
CA SER A 139 31.29 -8.99 -0.82
C SER A 139 30.92 -10.42 -0.46
N LEU A 140 29.63 -10.76 -0.51
CA LEU A 140 29.19 -12.14 -0.37
C LEU A 140 29.67 -13.02 -1.53
N LYS A 141 29.78 -12.47 -2.75
CA LYS A 141 30.28 -13.21 -3.93
C LYS A 141 31.79 -13.48 -3.91
N TYR A 142 32.59 -12.57 -3.34
CA TYR A 142 34.04 -12.58 -3.50
C TYR A 142 34.83 -12.63 -2.18
N HIS A 143 34.18 -12.68 -1.02
CA HIS A 143 34.90 -12.79 0.25
C HIS A 143 35.78 -14.04 0.29
N VAL A 144 36.92 -13.89 0.97
CA VAL A 144 37.89 -14.97 1.17
C VAL A 144 37.95 -15.32 2.65
N HIS A 145 38.08 -16.62 2.94
CA HIS A 145 38.30 -17.11 4.30
C HIS A 145 39.80 -17.20 4.60
N ARG A 146 40.21 -16.79 5.80
CA ARG A 146 41.60 -16.90 6.29
C ARG A 146 41.80 -18.23 7.04
N GLY A 147 43.04 -18.68 7.16
CA GLY A 147 43.39 -19.86 7.98
C GLY A 147 43.02 -21.21 7.36
N VAL A 148 42.68 -21.24 6.07
CA VAL A 148 42.41 -22.46 5.32
C VAL A 148 43.56 -22.75 4.36
N ILE A 149 43.83 -24.04 4.11
CA ILE A 149 44.68 -24.47 3.01
C ILE A 149 43.77 -24.61 1.78
N SER A 150 44.11 -23.94 0.68
CA SER A 150 43.35 -24.08 -0.57
C SER A 150 43.42 -25.52 -1.09
N GLY A 151 42.29 -26.06 -1.52
CA GLY A 151 42.17 -27.40 -2.07
C GLY A 151 41.05 -27.47 -3.11
N GLY A 152 41.02 -28.54 -3.91
CA GLY A 152 40.07 -28.70 -5.02
C GLY A 152 38.70 -29.28 -4.64
N SER A 153 38.47 -29.63 -3.37
CA SER A 153 37.20 -30.20 -2.91
C SER A 153 36.16 -29.11 -2.69
N ASN A 154 34.90 -29.37 -3.04
CA ASN A 154 33.77 -28.53 -2.64
C ASN A 154 33.51 -28.67 -1.14
N THR A 155 33.10 -27.58 -0.50
CA THR A 155 32.59 -27.64 0.89
C THR A 155 31.28 -28.42 0.93
N GLY A 156 30.97 -29.02 2.08
CA GLY A 156 29.62 -29.52 2.34
C GLY A 156 28.59 -28.39 2.41
N THR A 157 27.31 -28.74 2.60
CA THR A 157 26.29 -27.74 2.95
C THR A 157 26.69 -27.04 4.26
N PRO A 158 26.44 -25.73 4.41
CA PRO A 158 26.62 -25.07 5.69
C PRO A 158 25.90 -25.83 6.80
N VAL A 159 26.62 -26.17 7.86
CA VAL A 159 26.03 -26.67 9.10
C VAL A 159 25.71 -25.46 9.97
N GLY A 160 24.45 -25.37 10.39
CA GLY A 160 23.97 -24.30 11.29
C GLY A 160 24.48 -24.45 12.70
#